data_AF-A0A1N6ZYD2-F1
#
_entry.id   AF-A0A1N6ZYD2-F1
#
_cell.length_a   1.000
_cell.length_b   1.000
_cell.length_c   1.000
_cell.angle_alpha   90.00
_cell.angle_beta   90.00
_cell.angle_gamma   90.00
#
_symmetry.space_group_name_H-M   'P 1'
#
loop_
_entity.id
_entity.type
_entity.pdbx_description
1 polymer ?
#
loop_
_entity_poly.entity_id
_entity_poly.type
_entity_poly.pdbx_seq_one_letter_code
_entity_poly.pdbx_strand_id
1 'polypeptide(L)'
;MKSNIVTGIFFALYVILNSVSSYAQNNFYTSFDEDMESFYSKTALNDAVYITQLQRPQFIEGVKGKALDLSENAVLRMPLAIDSLKNLNYGQDKSLTVSIWVKTVKNAKQGTVIIGNKKENDLNSAGWMIFSQPSGAWGANISDGKHTYTYTPTIPRQAINDGVWHQLAFSVNREKEEIWFYLDGENVAIYNTPGIGAFNSEHRTVIGGTDEYWEYGSQGQWTAFNGFLDEVSIDAVYSDDKEIEAEYVKFRHTKVKKQLNAPIRTMVWNIWHGGRRYGKHVGVKRTIDIIKEARPDIIGLIETYGSGEIIADSLGYHFYLISSNLSIMSRFPIKETIKAFRPFNFGGVKVDLGNNKELMFLNTWLHYLPDYAAAVVHKEKSANELIKAEAETRHAEVKQILKEIKPILKNTDKTPVIMLGDFNSGSHLDWTDDTRQIHNDFIVEWPVSKTMQKNGFFDSYREMHIDPLLDPGFTWTPRAATSSKKYGLRDRIDFIYYKGGLNPIGSKVIDYHPIMFPSDHAAILTVFEVE
;
A
#
# COMPACT_ATOMS: atom_id res chain seq x y z
N MET A 1 -56.95 -52.48 54.73
CA MET A 1 -56.24 -53.52 53.97
C MET A 1 -55.28 -52.84 53.02
N LYS A 2 -54.01 -53.29 53.04
CA LYS A 2 -52.86 -52.71 52.35
C LYS A 2 -53.05 -52.67 50.84
N SER A 3 -52.58 -51.61 50.17
CA SER A 3 -51.99 -51.70 48.83
C SER A 3 -51.16 -50.44 48.54
N ASN A 4 -49.98 -50.69 48.00
CA ASN A 4 -48.85 -49.78 47.85
C ASN A 4 -49.08 -48.66 46.82
N ILE A 5 -48.60 -47.46 47.13
CA ILE A 5 -48.29 -46.44 46.12
C ILE A 5 -46.79 -46.18 46.22
N VAL A 6 -46.06 -46.68 45.22
CA VAL A 6 -44.71 -46.22 44.89
C VAL A 6 -44.88 -45.30 43.69
N THR A 7 -44.66 -44.01 43.88
CA THR A 7 -44.48 -43.06 42.78
C THR A 7 -43.15 -42.38 42.99
N GLY A 8 -42.19 -42.73 42.14
CA GLY A 8 -40.85 -42.16 42.12
C GLY A 8 -40.89 -40.68 41.80
N ILE A 9 -40.13 -39.91 42.57
CA ILE A 9 -39.87 -38.50 42.33
C ILE A 9 -38.83 -38.39 41.21
N PHE A 10 -39.26 -37.99 40.02
CA PHE A 10 -38.35 -37.49 38.98
C PHE A 10 -38.01 -36.04 39.32
N PHE A 11 -36.82 -35.80 39.85
CA PHE A 11 -36.22 -34.47 39.90
C PHE A 11 -35.72 -34.12 38.48
N ALA A 12 -36.49 -33.30 37.76
CA ALA A 12 -36.00 -32.66 36.54
C ALA A 12 -35.05 -31.53 36.94
N LEU A 13 -33.74 -31.79 36.81
CA LEU A 13 -32.69 -30.78 36.95
C LEU A 13 -32.77 -29.86 35.72
N TYR A 14 -33.38 -28.68 35.87
CA TYR A 14 -33.35 -27.64 34.85
C TYR A 14 -31.95 -27.00 34.87
N VAL A 15 -31.04 -27.53 34.04
CA VAL A 15 -29.77 -26.85 33.75
C VAL A 15 -30.12 -25.65 32.87
N ILE A 16 -30.23 -24.47 33.50
CA ILE A 16 -30.21 -23.20 32.78
C ILE A 16 -28.77 -23.04 32.27
N LEU A 17 -28.53 -23.47 31.04
CA LEU A 17 -27.43 -22.98 30.23
C LEU A 17 -27.67 -21.49 30.02
N ASN A 18 -27.06 -20.67 30.89
CA ASN A 18 -26.85 -19.25 30.60
C ASN A 18 -25.87 -19.20 29.42
N SER A 19 -26.39 -19.29 28.19
CA SER A 19 -25.69 -18.78 27.03
C SER A 19 -25.67 -17.26 27.17
N VAL A 20 -24.69 -16.74 27.92
CA VAL A 20 -24.30 -15.35 27.78
C VAL A 20 -23.70 -15.25 26.39
N SER A 21 -24.53 -14.93 25.40
CA SER A 21 -24.04 -14.40 24.14
C SER A 21 -23.33 -13.09 24.50
N SER A 22 -22.00 -13.14 24.63
CA SER A 22 -21.20 -11.93 24.69
C SER A 22 -21.37 -11.24 23.34
N TYR A 23 -22.22 -10.23 23.27
CA TYR A 23 -22.32 -9.40 22.09
C TYR A 23 -20.98 -8.67 21.93
N ALA A 24 -20.21 -9.06 20.92
CA ALA A 24 -18.97 -8.35 20.59
C ALA A 24 -19.28 -6.88 20.34
N GLN A 25 -18.47 -5.98 20.91
CA GLN A 25 -18.61 -4.55 20.70
C GLN A 25 -18.10 -4.19 19.31
N ASN A 26 -18.79 -3.25 18.66
CA ASN A 26 -18.39 -2.75 17.35
C ASN A 26 -17.54 -1.48 17.43
N ASN A 27 -17.40 -0.89 18.61
CA ASN A 27 -16.60 0.31 18.80
C ASN A 27 -15.96 0.35 20.19
N PHE A 28 -14.82 1.02 20.28
CA PHE A 28 -14.16 1.41 21.50
C PHE A 28 -13.58 2.80 21.30
N TYR A 29 -13.81 3.69 22.27
CA TYR A 29 -13.24 5.04 22.27
C TYR A 29 -12.79 5.43 23.67
N THR A 30 -11.66 6.13 23.76
CA THR A 30 -11.24 6.84 24.99
C THR A 30 -10.43 8.08 24.66
N SER A 31 -10.77 9.20 25.32
CA SER A 31 -9.98 10.44 25.33
C SER A 31 -9.17 10.62 26.62
N PHE A 32 -9.20 9.62 27.52
CA PHE A 32 -8.57 9.69 28.85
C PHE A 32 -9.00 10.86 29.77
N ASP A 33 -10.07 11.58 29.42
CA ASP A 33 -10.58 12.72 30.21
C ASP A 33 -11.40 12.30 31.42
N GLU A 34 -12.19 11.23 31.27
CA GLU A 34 -13.21 10.80 32.21
C GLU A 34 -13.06 9.31 32.57
N ASP A 35 -13.56 8.94 33.75
CA ASP A 35 -13.68 7.55 34.23
C ASP A 35 -12.36 6.75 34.26
N MET A 36 -11.23 7.40 34.53
CA MET A 36 -9.91 6.73 34.61
C MET A 36 -9.83 5.63 35.68
N GLU A 37 -10.68 5.68 36.70
CA GLU A 37 -10.73 4.62 37.72
C GLU A 37 -11.30 3.31 37.18
N SER A 38 -12.14 3.34 36.14
CA SER A 38 -12.64 2.12 35.50
C SER A 38 -11.55 1.42 34.67
N PHE A 39 -10.59 2.18 34.14
CA PHE A 39 -9.43 1.66 33.41
C PHE A 39 -8.27 1.26 34.33
N TYR A 40 -8.04 2.01 35.41
CA TYR A 40 -6.92 1.82 36.33
C TYR A 40 -7.39 1.76 37.78
N SER A 41 -7.94 0.61 38.16
CA SER A 41 -8.44 0.37 39.51
C SER A 41 -7.32 0.42 40.55
N LYS A 42 -7.63 0.94 41.73
CA LYS A 42 -6.65 1.05 42.82
C LYS A 42 -6.56 -0.27 43.56
N THR A 43 -5.35 -0.80 43.71
CA THR A 43 -5.11 -1.89 44.66
C THR A 43 -4.98 -1.29 46.07
N ALA A 44 -5.71 -1.86 47.04
CA ALA A 44 -5.62 -1.41 48.43
C ALA A 44 -4.23 -1.74 49.00
N LEU A 45 -3.76 -0.94 49.95
CA LEU A 45 -2.40 -1.07 50.51
C LEU A 45 -2.12 -2.48 51.06
N ASN A 46 -3.11 -3.06 51.73
CA ASN A 46 -2.98 -4.38 52.35
C ASN A 46 -3.05 -5.54 51.34
N ASP A 47 -3.53 -5.28 50.13
CA ASP A 47 -3.70 -6.27 49.06
C ASP A 47 -2.56 -6.19 48.02
N ALA A 48 -1.76 -5.12 48.04
CA ALA A 48 -0.68 -4.92 47.09
C ALA A 48 0.55 -5.78 47.43
N VAL A 49 1.03 -6.52 46.44
CA VAL A 49 2.26 -7.32 46.50
C VAL A 49 3.45 -6.51 45.95
N TYR A 50 3.21 -5.66 44.96
CA TYR A 50 4.23 -4.85 44.28
C TYR A 50 3.95 -3.36 44.43
N ILE A 51 5.01 -2.54 44.52
CA ILE A 51 4.88 -1.07 44.64
C ILE A 51 4.13 -0.46 43.45
N THR A 52 4.26 -1.05 42.26
CA THR A 52 3.58 -0.62 41.04
C THR A 52 2.05 -0.73 41.15
N GLN A 53 1.53 -1.66 41.95
CA GLN A 53 0.09 -1.79 42.21
C GLN A 53 -0.47 -0.67 43.09
N LEU A 54 0.40 0.03 43.83
CA LEU A 54 0.05 1.20 44.64
C LEU A 54 0.12 2.51 43.85
N GLN A 55 0.69 2.48 42.65
CA GLN A 55 0.83 3.63 41.77
C GLN A 55 -0.34 3.69 40.78
N ARG A 56 -0.45 4.82 40.09
CA ARG A 56 -1.39 5.02 38.98
C ARG A 56 -0.65 5.64 37.79
N PRO A 57 -1.11 5.37 36.55
CA PRO A 57 -0.61 6.08 35.39
C PRO A 57 -0.77 7.58 35.56
N GLN A 58 0.14 8.33 34.95
CA GLN A 58 0.08 9.78 34.91
C GLN A 58 -0.60 10.24 33.62
N PHE A 59 -1.17 11.43 33.71
CA PHE A 59 -1.81 12.09 32.57
C PHE A 59 -1.24 13.49 32.41
N ILE A 60 -0.99 13.87 31.17
CA ILE A 60 -0.50 15.20 30.79
C ILE A 60 -1.56 15.92 29.95
N GLU A 61 -1.28 17.17 29.56
CA GLU A 61 -2.09 17.87 28.56
C GLU A 61 -2.04 17.13 27.20
N GLY A 62 -3.22 16.74 26.73
CA GLY A 62 -3.42 15.99 25.50
C GLY A 62 -3.38 16.84 24.23
N VAL A 63 -3.74 16.23 23.10
CA VAL A 63 -4.14 17.01 21.91
C VAL A 63 -5.44 17.77 22.21
N LYS A 64 -6.26 17.21 23.09
CA LYS A 64 -7.38 17.85 23.78
C LYS A 64 -7.49 17.20 25.16
N GLY A 65 -7.74 18.00 26.20
CA GLY A 65 -7.96 17.43 27.53
C GLY A 65 -6.71 16.71 28.06
N LYS A 66 -6.82 15.43 28.41
CA LYS A 66 -5.75 14.63 29.00
C LYS A 66 -5.23 13.55 28.06
N ALA A 67 -3.92 13.33 28.07
CA ALA A 67 -3.29 12.18 27.43
C ALA A 67 -2.63 11.24 28.44
N LEU A 68 -2.67 9.94 28.16
CA LEU A 68 -1.94 8.92 28.93
C LEU A 68 -0.43 9.10 28.74
N ASP A 69 0.31 9.21 29.84
CA ASP A 69 1.77 9.30 29.83
C ASP A 69 2.43 7.94 30.03
N LEU A 70 3.04 7.42 28.97
CA LEU A 70 3.90 6.24 28.97
C LEU A 70 5.35 6.60 28.63
N SER A 71 5.71 7.88 28.68
CA SER A 71 7.04 8.34 28.33
C SER A 71 8.08 7.86 29.35
N GLU A 72 9.34 8.03 29.01
CA GLU A 72 10.48 7.81 29.91
C GLU A 72 10.43 8.62 31.21
N ASN A 73 9.56 9.64 31.30
CA ASN A 73 9.38 10.45 32.51
C ASN A 73 8.20 9.99 33.39
N ALA A 74 7.38 9.04 32.93
CA ALA A 74 6.25 8.56 33.69
C ALA A 74 6.70 7.63 34.83
N VAL A 75 6.14 7.85 36.03
CA VAL A 75 6.40 7.01 37.20
C VAL A 75 5.94 5.57 36.98
N LEU A 76 4.78 5.39 36.32
CA LEU A 76 4.21 4.10 35.98
C LEU A 76 3.83 4.11 34.50
N ARG A 77 4.57 3.37 33.68
CA ARG A 77 4.36 3.27 32.22
C ARG A 77 3.36 2.16 31.88
N MET A 78 2.23 2.11 32.56
CA MET A 78 1.25 1.03 32.45
C MET A 78 0.31 1.25 31.25
N PRO A 79 0.35 0.40 30.21
CA PRO A 79 -0.57 0.46 29.08
C PRO A 79 -2.02 0.18 29.51
N LEU A 80 -2.98 0.53 28.65
CA LEU A 80 -4.38 0.18 28.85
C LEU A 80 -4.74 -1.11 28.10
N ALA A 81 -4.94 -2.21 28.82
CA ALA A 81 -5.52 -3.42 28.24
C ALA A 81 -7.05 -3.34 28.23
N ILE A 82 -7.65 -3.50 27.04
CA ILE A 82 -9.10 -3.59 26.89
C ILE A 82 -9.54 -4.97 27.40
N ASP A 83 -10.42 -4.98 28.40
CA ASP A 83 -10.88 -6.21 29.04
C ASP A 83 -11.57 -7.17 28.05
N SER A 84 -11.35 -8.47 28.24
CA SER A 84 -11.86 -9.57 27.39
C SER A 84 -13.39 -9.67 27.32
N LEU A 85 -14.11 -9.03 28.25
CA LEU A 85 -15.58 -8.91 28.21
C LEU A 85 -16.07 -7.83 27.23
N LYS A 86 -15.17 -6.97 26.72
CA LYS A 86 -15.39 -6.02 25.62
C LYS A 86 -14.74 -6.55 24.34
N ASN A 87 -15.07 -7.78 23.95
CA ASN A 87 -14.53 -8.38 22.72
C ASN A 87 -14.91 -7.50 21.52
N LEU A 88 -13.93 -6.79 20.98
CA LEU A 88 -14.09 -6.06 19.72
C LEU A 88 -14.25 -7.07 18.58
N ASN A 89 -15.15 -6.77 17.65
CA ASN A 89 -15.41 -7.67 16.53
C ASN A 89 -14.33 -7.53 15.45
N TYR A 90 -13.41 -8.49 15.42
CA TYR A 90 -12.35 -8.61 14.40
C TYR A 90 -12.64 -9.66 13.32
N GLY A 91 -13.91 -10.06 13.19
CA GLY A 91 -14.36 -11.06 12.24
C GLY A 91 -14.09 -10.67 10.78
N GLN A 92 -14.01 -11.67 9.92
CA GLN A 92 -13.79 -11.47 8.48
C GLN A 92 -14.98 -10.77 7.78
N ASP A 93 -16.15 -10.73 8.41
CA ASP A 93 -17.36 -10.05 7.93
C ASP A 93 -17.37 -8.54 8.30
N LYS A 94 -16.39 -8.08 9.08
CA LYS A 94 -16.26 -6.69 9.50
C LYS A 94 -15.01 -6.03 8.92
N SER A 95 -15.22 -4.83 8.40
CA SER A 95 -14.15 -3.85 8.21
C SER A 95 -13.63 -3.38 9.57
N LEU A 96 -12.49 -2.70 9.58
CA LEU A 96 -11.84 -2.25 10.82
C LEU A 96 -11.15 -0.92 10.59
N THR A 97 -11.42 0.06 11.42
CA THR A 97 -10.70 1.33 11.48
C THR A 97 -10.09 1.50 12.86
N VAL A 98 -8.82 1.86 12.90
CA VAL A 98 -8.11 2.19 14.14
C VAL A 98 -7.46 3.55 13.96
N SER A 99 -7.68 4.45 14.93
CA SER A 99 -7.19 5.83 14.95
C SER A 99 -6.63 6.13 16.35
N ILE A 100 -5.46 6.75 16.42
CA ILE A 100 -4.82 7.12 17.69
C ILE A 100 -3.96 8.37 17.53
N TRP A 101 -4.00 9.26 18.52
CA TRP A 101 -3.07 10.37 18.62
C TRP A 101 -1.85 9.98 19.44
N VAL A 102 -0.67 10.29 18.93
CA VAL A 102 0.61 9.98 19.56
C VAL A 102 1.50 11.21 19.62
N LYS A 103 2.29 11.31 20.68
CA LYS A 103 3.39 12.27 20.80
C LYS A 103 4.51 11.60 21.55
N THR A 104 5.75 11.98 21.30
CA THR A 104 6.89 11.50 22.10
C THR A 104 7.64 12.67 22.72
N VAL A 105 8.56 12.36 23.65
CA VAL A 105 9.69 13.28 23.88
C VAL A 105 10.52 13.33 22.60
N LYS A 106 11.00 14.51 22.21
CA LYS A 106 11.79 14.68 20.99
C LYS A 106 13.01 13.75 21.00
N ASN A 107 13.18 12.97 19.94
CA ASN A 107 14.21 11.94 19.78
C ASN A 107 14.12 10.78 20.80
N ALA A 108 12.96 10.58 21.45
CA ALA A 108 12.73 9.42 22.30
C ALA A 108 13.07 8.13 21.56
N LYS A 109 13.73 7.19 22.25
CA LYS A 109 13.99 5.87 21.70
C LYS A 109 12.67 5.14 21.48
N GLN A 110 12.47 4.67 20.26
CA GLN A 110 11.29 3.97 19.78
C GLN A 110 11.63 2.51 19.45
N GLY A 111 10.62 1.72 19.06
CA GLY A 111 10.78 0.31 18.73
C GLY A 111 9.73 -0.62 19.34
N THR A 112 8.70 -0.06 19.98
CA THR A 112 7.63 -0.83 20.66
C THR A 112 6.28 -0.63 20.00
N VAL A 113 5.33 -1.51 20.30
CA VAL A 113 3.93 -1.44 19.84
C VAL A 113 3.22 -0.24 20.46
N ILE A 114 2.50 0.51 19.63
CA ILE A 114 1.69 1.66 20.06
C ILE A 114 0.30 1.19 20.44
N ILE A 115 -0.31 0.32 19.63
CA ILE A 115 -1.63 -0.26 19.90
C ILE A 115 -1.79 -1.53 19.06
N GLY A 116 -2.39 -2.58 19.62
CA GLY A 116 -2.66 -3.80 18.86
C GLY A 116 -3.19 -4.94 19.72
N ASN A 117 -3.45 -6.08 19.07
CA ASN A 117 -3.89 -7.31 19.73
C ASN A 117 -2.93 -8.48 19.45
N LYS A 118 -1.62 -8.19 19.34
CA LYS A 118 -0.57 -9.16 19.05
C LYS A 118 0.64 -8.95 19.95
N LYS A 119 1.50 -9.97 20.00
CA LYS A 119 2.81 -9.89 20.64
C LYS A 119 3.74 -8.98 19.85
N GLU A 120 4.72 -8.43 20.56
CA GLU A 120 5.80 -7.70 19.92
C GLU A 120 6.60 -8.66 19.00
N ASN A 121 7.01 -8.18 17.83
CA ASN A 121 7.77 -8.95 16.82
C ASN A 121 7.03 -10.13 16.14
N ASP A 122 5.80 -10.45 16.53
CA ASP A 122 4.99 -11.45 15.82
C ASP A 122 4.28 -10.80 14.63
N LEU A 123 4.86 -10.91 13.44
CA LEU A 123 4.25 -10.36 12.23
C LEU A 123 3.23 -11.31 11.59
N ASN A 124 3.30 -12.61 11.88
CA ASN A 124 2.61 -13.62 11.07
C ASN A 124 1.29 -14.10 11.69
N SER A 125 1.18 -14.20 13.01
CA SER A 125 -0.07 -14.65 13.65
C SER A 125 -1.23 -13.69 13.37
N ALA A 126 -2.46 -14.19 13.47
CA ALA A 126 -3.65 -13.38 13.26
C ALA A 126 -3.73 -12.20 14.24
N GLY A 127 -4.18 -11.05 13.76
CA GLY A 127 -4.31 -9.79 14.51
C GLY A 127 -3.69 -8.60 13.79
N TRP A 128 -3.57 -7.50 14.49
CA TRP A 128 -3.06 -6.24 13.97
C TRP A 128 -2.28 -5.46 15.04
N MET A 129 -1.42 -4.55 14.58
CA MET A 129 -0.75 -3.56 15.43
C MET A 129 -0.32 -2.33 14.64
N ILE A 130 -0.38 -1.17 15.30
CA ILE A 130 0.39 0.04 14.96
C ILE A 130 1.61 0.04 15.88
N PHE A 131 2.79 0.28 15.34
CA PHE A 131 4.04 0.23 16.10
C PHE A 131 4.97 1.39 15.75
N SER A 132 5.89 1.68 16.67
CA SER A 132 6.99 2.60 16.47
C SER A 132 8.23 1.83 16.02
N GLN A 133 8.93 2.32 15.01
CA GLN A 133 10.18 1.74 14.53
C GLN A 133 11.36 2.31 15.33
N PRO A 134 12.48 1.56 15.48
CA PRO A 134 13.70 2.10 16.09
C PRO A 134 14.24 3.37 15.42
N SER A 135 13.89 3.57 14.14
CA SER A 135 14.21 4.75 13.36
C SER A 135 13.47 6.01 13.83
N GLY A 136 12.36 5.85 14.56
CA GLY A 136 11.45 6.95 14.92
C GLY A 136 10.24 7.10 14.00
N ALA A 137 10.19 6.35 12.89
CA ALA A 137 9.00 6.29 12.04
C ALA A 137 7.93 5.37 12.66
N TRP A 138 6.67 5.52 12.25
CA TRP A 138 5.61 4.56 12.60
C TRP A 138 5.51 3.42 11.57
N GLY A 139 4.75 2.40 11.88
CA GLY A 139 4.40 1.32 10.96
C GLY A 139 3.14 0.59 11.41
N ALA A 140 2.63 -0.29 10.55
CA ALA A 140 1.48 -1.12 10.86
C ALA A 140 1.65 -2.53 10.31
N ASN A 141 1.19 -3.53 11.06
CA ASN A 141 1.14 -4.93 10.65
C ASN A 141 -0.28 -5.44 10.81
N ILE A 142 -0.80 -6.08 9.77
CA ILE A 142 -2.12 -6.71 9.76
C ILE A 142 -1.96 -8.12 9.18
N SER A 143 -2.46 -9.12 9.89
CA SER A 143 -2.38 -10.51 9.47
C SER A 143 -3.61 -11.30 9.87
N ASP A 144 -4.02 -12.25 9.04
CA ASP A 144 -5.05 -13.25 9.36
C ASP A 144 -4.45 -14.63 9.76
N GLY A 145 -3.12 -14.71 9.90
CA GLY A 145 -2.38 -15.96 10.12
C GLY A 145 -1.92 -16.67 8.84
N LYS A 146 -2.40 -16.26 7.67
CA LYS A 146 -2.07 -16.82 6.34
C LYS A 146 -1.51 -15.77 5.39
N HIS A 147 -2.11 -14.59 5.40
CA HIS A 147 -1.75 -13.40 4.65
C HIS A 147 -1.31 -12.33 5.64
N THR A 148 -0.17 -11.72 5.37
CA THR A 148 0.42 -10.70 6.23
C THR A 148 0.83 -9.50 5.39
N TYR A 149 0.40 -8.32 5.83
CA TYR A 149 0.72 -7.04 5.20
C TYR A 149 1.35 -6.14 6.24
N THR A 150 2.55 -5.65 5.94
CA THR A 150 3.31 -4.79 6.86
C THR A 150 3.72 -3.51 6.15
N TYR A 151 3.16 -2.39 6.59
CA TYR A 151 3.57 -1.05 6.16
C TYR A 151 4.75 -0.60 7.03
N THR A 152 5.94 -0.51 6.42
CA THR A 152 7.21 -0.11 7.08
C THR A 152 7.88 1.04 6.35
N PRO A 153 7.31 2.25 6.48
CA PRO A 153 7.85 3.42 5.81
C PRO A 153 9.09 3.99 6.51
N THR A 154 9.63 5.09 6.00
CA THR A 154 10.90 5.69 6.41
C THR A 154 10.73 7.06 7.10
N ILE A 155 11.73 7.45 7.89
CA ILE A 155 11.74 8.67 8.72
C ILE A 155 11.38 9.96 7.95
N PRO A 156 11.94 10.27 6.76
CA PRO A 156 11.84 11.62 6.18
C PRO A 156 10.41 12.16 6.04
N ARG A 157 9.42 11.27 5.96
CA ARG A 157 8.00 11.63 5.89
C ARG A 157 7.18 11.11 7.07
N GLN A 158 7.58 10.00 7.70
CA GLN A 158 6.74 9.26 8.66
C GLN A 158 7.26 9.28 10.10
N ALA A 159 8.17 10.19 10.43
CA ALA A 159 8.64 10.36 11.80
C ALA A 159 7.48 10.70 12.74
N ILE A 160 7.46 10.07 13.91
CA ILE A 160 6.54 10.40 15.02
C ILE A 160 7.30 10.80 16.29
N ASN A 161 8.63 10.73 16.25
CA ASN A 161 9.49 10.97 17.41
C ASN A 161 10.07 12.39 17.47
N ASP A 162 9.41 13.36 16.84
CA ASP A 162 9.90 14.73 16.67
C ASP A 162 9.46 15.70 17.77
N GLY A 163 8.60 15.24 18.68
CA GLY A 163 8.10 16.02 19.81
C GLY A 163 6.76 16.70 19.58
N VAL A 164 6.06 16.47 18.46
CA VAL A 164 4.70 16.99 18.22
C VAL A 164 3.65 15.88 18.21
N TRP A 165 2.37 16.28 18.25
CA TRP A 165 1.25 15.36 18.17
C TRP A 165 0.99 14.96 16.73
N HIS A 166 0.85 13.66 16.49
CA HIS A 166 0.49 13.06 15.22
C HIS A 166 -0.75 12.18 15.36
N GLN A 167 -1.58 12.12 14.32
CA GLN A 167 -2.64 11.13 14.19
C GLN A 167 -2.13 9.97 13.35
N LEU A 168 -2.21 8.74 13.89
CA LEU A 168 -1.95 7.51 13.15
C LEU A 168 -3.27 6.78 12.94
N ALA A 169 -3.52 6.32 11.72
CA ALA A 169 -4.68 5.47 11.47
C ALA A 169 -4.43 4.44 10.38
N PHE A 170 -5.17 3.34 10.46
CA PHE A 170 -5.41 2.47 9.31
C PHE A 170 -6.90 2.12 9.21
N SER A 171 -7.36 1.86 8.00
CA SER A 171 -8.71 1.35 7.74
C SER A 171 -8.70 0.19 6.76
N VAL A 172 -9.27 -0.93 7.17
CA VAL A 172 -9.43 -2.16 6.38
C VAL A 172 -10.81 -2.11 5.72
N ASN A 173 -10.81 -2.07 4.39
CA ASN A 173 -12.01 -2.18 3.58
C ASN A 173 -12.16 -3.64 3.12
N ARG A 174 -13.10 -4.39 3.73
CA ARG A 174 -13.37 -5.79 3.33
C ARG A 174 -14.00 -5.91 1.94
N GLU A 175 -14.87 -4.96 1.59
CA GLU A 175 -15.58 -4.99 0.30
C GLU A 175 -14.60 -4.79 -0.86
N LYS A 176 -13.71 -3.80 -0.72
CA LYS A 176 -12.66 -3.55 -1.70
C LYS A 176 -11.42 -4.42 -1.50
N GLU A 177 -11.32 -5.23 -0.46
CA GLU A 177 -10.12 -6.00 -0.08
C GLU A 177 -8.85 -5.13 -0.05
N GLU A 178 -8.87 -4.07 0.77
CA GLU A 178 -7.80 -3.09 0.86
C GLU A 178 -7.52 -2.66 2.29
N ILE A 179 -6.30 -2.18 2.52
CA ILE A 179 -5.92 -1.48 3.75
C ILE A 179 -5.39 -0.10 3.38
N TRP A 180 -5.97 0.92 3.99
CA TRP A 180 -5.58 2.32 3.85
C TRP A 180 -4.82 2.74 5.09
N PHE A 181 -3.71 3.46 4.91
CA PHE A 181 -2.84 3.95 5.99
C PHE A 181 -2.81 5.47 5.96
N TYR A 182 -2.86 6.09 7.14
CA TYR A 182 -2.98 7.53 7.29
C TYR A 182 -1.99 8.06 8.33
N LEU A 183 -1.43 9.23 8.02
CA LEU A 183 -0.66 10.05 8.96
C LEU A 183 -1.22 11.47 8.88
N ASP A 184 -1.61 12.02 10.04
CA ASP A 184 -2.07 13.40 10.18
C ASP A 184 -3.25 13.75 9.25
N GLY A 185 -4.25 12.86 9.18
CA GLY A 185 -5.42 13.00 8.32
C GLY A 185 -5.16 12.77 6.82
N GLU A 186 -3.92 12.51 6.40
CA GLU A 186 -3.56 12.29 4.99
C GLU A 186 -3.36 10.80 4.70
N ASN A 187 -3.97 10.29 3.63
CA ASN A 187 -3.63 8.94 3.14
C ASN A 187 -2.16 8.91 2.72
N VAL A 188 -1.37 7.99 3.27
CA VAL A 188 0.05 7.82 2.91
C VAL A 188 0.27 6.57 2.07
N ALA A 189 -0.51 5.52 2.28
CA ALA A 189 -0.42 4.29 1.52
C ALA A 189 -1.78 3.55 1.42
N ILE A 190 -1.91 2.73 0.38
CA ILE A 190 -3.02 1.79 0.16
C ILE A 190 -2.42 0.45 -0.25
N TYR A 191 -2.86 -0.64 0.36
CA TYR A 191 -2.41 -1.99 0.04
C TYR A 191 -3.59 -2.79 -0.48
N ASN A 192 -3.44 -3.41 -1.65
CA ASN A 192 -4.37 -4.42 -2.14
C ASN A 192 -4.15 -5.72 -1.33
N THR A 193 -5.19 -6.22 -0.68
CA THR A 193 -5.11 -7.34 0.26
C THR A 193 -6.17 -8.42 -0.02
N PRO A 194 -6.11 -9.08 -1.20
CA PRO A 194 -7.13 -10.04 -1.60
C PRO A 194 -7.21 -11.22 -0.62
N GLY A 195 -8.43 -11.61 -0.26
CA GLY A 195 -8.69 -12.77 0.60
C GLY A 195 -8.21 -12.66 2.04
N ILE A 196 -7.87 -11.46 2.53
CA ILE A 196 -7.47 -11.26 3.93
C ILE A 196 -8.63 -11.62 4.88
N GLY A 197 -8.38 -12.51 5.83
CA GLY A 197 -9.34 -13.08 6.78
C GLY A 197 -9.45 -12.33 8.11
N ALA A 198 -9.97 -13.02 9.13
CA ALA A 198 -10.24 -12.44 10.44
C ALA A 198 -8.95 -12.07 11.22
N PHE A 199 -9.04 -11.06 12.08
CA PHE A 199 -7.93 -10.58 12.91
C PHE A 199 -8.09 -10.95 14.39
N ASN A 200 -8.85 -12.00 14.66
CA ASN A 200 -9.01 -12.54 16.00
C ASN A 200 -7.66 -13.10 16.49
N SER A 201 -7.28 -12.70 17.70
CA SER A 201 -6.07 -13.12 18.38
C SER A 201 -6.42 -13.65 19.77
N GLU A 202 -5.55 -14.48 20.34
CA GLU A 202 -5.68 -14.92 21.74
C GLU A 202 -5.30 -13.80 22.73
N HIS A 203 -4.68 -12.73 22.25
CA HIS A 203 -4.25 -11.59 23.06
C HIS A 203 -5.33 -10.52 23.17
N ARG A 204 -5.38 -9.88 24.33
CA ARG A 204 -6.18 -8.66 24.54
C ARG A 204 -5.70 -7.56 23.61
N THR A 205 -6.61 -6.66 23.26
CA THR A 205 -6.22 -5.41 22.61
C THR A 205 -5.62 -4.48 23.66
N VAL A 206 -4.41 -3.99 23.42
CA VAL A 206 -3.67 -3.13 24.36
C VAL A 206 -3.33 -1.81 23.69
N ILE A 207 -3.62 -0.72 24.39
CA ILE A 207 -3.30 0.65 24.00
C ILE A 207 -2.03 1.05 24.77
N GLY A 208 -0.98 1.34 24.04
CA GLY A 208 0.33 1.72 24.54
C GLY A 208 1.27 0.58 24.87
N GLY A 209 1.09 -0.60 24.28
CA GLY A 209 1.99 -1.75 24.46
C GLY A 209 1.39 -3.04 23.90
N THR A 210 1.75 -4.18 24.50
CA THR A 210 1.22 -5.52 24.15
C THR A 210 0.60 -6.22 25.36
N ASP A 211 -0.04 -7.36 25.13
CA ASP A 211 -0.61 -8.20 26.20
C ASP A 211 0.45 -9.05 26.95
N GLU A 212 1.72 -8.67 26.83
CA GLU A 212 2.86 -9.40 27.42
C GLU A 212 3.38 -8.67 28.66
N TYR A 213 4.07 -9.41 29.54
CA TYR A 213 4.78 -8.86 30.70
C TYR A 213 3.87 -8.16 31.71
N TRP A 214 2.71 -8.76 32.02
CA TRP A 214 1.79 -8.28 33.06
C TRP A 214 2.05 -8.90 34.44
N GLU A 215 2.82 -9.99 34.47
CA GLU A 215 3.24 -10.73 35.65
C GLU A 215 4.33 -10.00 36.47
N TYR A 216 4.59 -10.52 37.69
CA TYR A 216 5.62 -10.02 38.61
C TYR A 216 5.56 -8.51 38.92
N GLY A 217 4.36 -7.91 38.84
CA GLY A 217 4.17 -6.47 39.06
C GLY A 217 4.67 -5.59 37.91
N SER A 218 5.02 -6.18 36.77
CA SER A 218 5.53 -5.45 35.60
C SER A 218 4.46 -4.60 34.92
N GLN A 219 3.18 -4.98 35.01
CA GLN A 219 2.04 -4.19 34.51
C GLN A 219 2.18 -3.77 33.03
N GLY A 220 2.73 -4.63 32.17
CA GLY A 220 2.92 -4.37 30.74
C GLY A 220 4.02 -3.35 30.40
N GLN A 221 4.78 -2.86 31.40
CA GLN A 221 5.76 -1.78 31.21
C GLN A 221 6.92 -2.14 30.26
N TRP A 222 7.21 -3.44 30.08
CA TRP A 222 8.30 -3.90 29.21
C TRP A 222 8.09 -3.52 27.75
N THR A 223 6.86 -3.66 27.24
CA THR A 223 6.50 -3.33 25.85
C THR A 223 5.83 -1.97 25.74
N ALA A 224 5.80 -1.18 26.81
CA ALA A 224 5.11 0.09 26.83
C ALA A 224 5.70 1.08 25.80
N PHE A 225 4.82 1.70 25.02
CA PHE A 225 5.17 2.79 24.11
C PHE A 225 5.93 3.89 24.84
N ASN A 226 6.99 4.44 24.24
CA ASN A 226 7.74 5.54 24.84
C ASN A 226 7.21 6.90 24.35
N GLY A 227 6.06 7.30 24.90
CA GLY A 227 5.40 8.54 24.55
C GLY A 227 4.05 8.74 25.24
N PHE A 228 3.24 9.59 24.65
CA PHE A 228 1.94 10.01 25.13
C PHE A 228 0.87 9.59 24.13
N LEU A 229 -0.29 9.16 24.63
CA LEU A 229 -1.39 8.67 23.81
C LEU A 229 -2.68 9.41 24.14
N ASP A 230 -3.45 9.73 23.11
CA ASP A 230 -4.71 10.44 23.23
C ASP A 230 -5.70 9.99 22.15
N GLU A 231 -6.99 10.31 22.35
CA GLU A 231 -8.05 10.21 21.33
C GLU A 231 -8.01 8.89 20.53
N VAL A 232 -8.17 7.76 21.22
CA VAL A 232 -8.08 6.42 20.65
C VAL A 232 -9.45 5.96 20.19
N SER A 233 -9.59 5.54 18.93
CA SER A 233 -10.79 4.89 18.38
C SER A 233 -10.45 3.56 17.74
N ILE A 234 -11.29 2.55 17.99
CA ILE A 234 -11.27 1.25 17.30
C ILE A 234 -12.71 0.93 16.90
N ASP A 235 -12.97 0.89 15.61
CA ASP A 235 -14.32 0.72 15.07
C ASP A 235 -14.37 -0.45 14.07
N ALA A 236 -15.33 -1.35 14.24
CA ALA A 236 -15.56 -2.51 13.35
C ALA A 236 -16.31 -2.11 12.06
N VAL A 237 -15.93 -0.96 11.48
CA VAL A 237 -16.42 -0.41 10.22
C VAL A 237 -15.25 0.20 9.42
N TYR A 238 -15.45 0.36 8.12
CA TYR A 238 -14.50 1.07 7.26
C TYR A 238 -14.75 2.58 7.39
N SER A 239 -13.67 3.35 7.44
CA SER A 239 -13.71 4.80 7.36
C SER A 239 -12.88 5.27 6.17
N ASP A 240 -13.48 6.10 5.34
CA ASP A 240 -12.84 6.62 4.14
C ASP A 240 -11.87 7.78 4.42
N ASP A 241 -11.19 8.26 3.38
CA ASP A 241 -10.20 9.34 3.50
C ASP A 241 -10.79 10.65 4.05
N LYS A 242 -12.07 10.93 3.74
CA LYS A 242 -12.74 12.15 4.20
C LYS A 242 -13.15 12.05 5.66
N GLU A 243 -13.57 10.88 6.11
CA GLU A 243 -13.91 10.64 7.51
C GLU A 243 -12.67 10.76 8.40
N ILE A 244 -11.55 10.16 7.99
CA ILE A 244 -10.26 10.30 8.72
C ILE A 244 -9.76 11.75 8.70
N GLU A 245 -9.85 12.45 7.56
CA GLU A 245 -9.53 13.88 7.47
C GLU A 245 -10.43 14.70 8.42
N ALA A 246 -11.74 14.40 8.48
CA ALA A 246 -12.71 15.06 9.34
C ALA A 246 -12.41 14.85 10.83
N GLU A 247 -11.89 13.68 11.23
CA GLU A 247 -11.41 13.44 12.59
C GLU A 247 -10.19 14.29 12.91
N TYR A 248 -9.21 14.33 12.01
CA TYR A 248 -7.98 15.10 12.20
C TYR A 248 -8.26 16.60 12.39
N VAL A 249 -9.15 17.17 11.57
CA VAL A 249 -9.44 18.61 11.60
C VAL A 249 -10.18 19.09 12.85
N LYS A 250 -10.70 18.17 13.68
CA LYS A 250 -11.25 18.52 15.00
C LYS A 250 -10.17 19.09 15.93
N PHE A 251 -8.90 18.74 15.70
CA PHE A 251 -7.79 19.07 16.59
C PHE A 251 -6.69 19.89 15.90
N ARG A 252 -6.48 19.69 14.60
CA ARG A 252 -5.39 20.30 13.82
C ARG A 252 -5.89 20.84 12.49
N HIS A 253 -5.02 21.50 11.73
CA HIS A 253 -5.33 21.93 10.37
C HIS A 253 -4.66 21.00 9.36
N THR A 254 -5.36 20.66 8.27
CA THR A 254 -4.79 19.90 7.17
C THR A 254 -3.86 20.75 6.32
N LYS A 255 -2.97 20.08 5.59
CA LYS A 255 -2.17 20.76 4.56
C LYS A 255 -3.07 21.09 3.37
N VAL A 256 -2.68 22.11 2.62
CA VAL A 256 -3.37 22.46 1.37
C VAL A 256 -3.24 21.30 0.38
N LYS A 257 -4.38 20.78 -0.10
CA LYS A 257 -4.41 19.72 -1.11
C LYS A 257 -3.66 20.18 -2.37
N LYS A 258 -2.77 19.33 -2.87
CA LYS A 258 -1.97 19.66 -4.07
C LYS A 258 -2.88 19.77 -5.29
N GLN A 259 -2.60 20.76 -6.13
CA GLN A 259 -3.32 21.01 -7.37
C GLN A 259 -2.36 20.98 -8.54
N LEU A 260 -2.85 20.50 -9.68
CA LEU A 260 -2.14 20.52 -10.94
C LEU A 260 -2.19 21.93 -11.51
N ASN A 261 -1.05 22.62 -11.49
CA ASN A 261 -0.88 23.99 -12.01
C ASN A 261 0.05 24.05 -13.25
N ALA A 262 0.43 22.89 -13.78
CA ALA A 262 1.37 22.73 -14.90
C ALA A 262 1.03 21.42 -15.65
N PRO A 263 1.58 21.18 -16.85
CA PRO A 263 1.48 19.89 -17.52
C PRO A 263 1.89 18.74 -16.61
N ILE A 264 1.14 17.64 -16.66
CA ILE A 264 1.38 16.47 -15.81
C ILE A 264 2.48 15.59 -16.40
N ARG A 265 3.42 15.17 -15.56
CA ARG A 265 4.54 14.30 -15.93
C ARG A 265 4.23 12.88 -15.47
N THR A 266 4.19 11.92 -16.37
CA THR A 266 3.92 10.52 -16.05
C THR A 266 5.08 9.63 -16.43
N MET A 267 5.34 8.62 -15.60
CA MET A 267 6.48 7.72 -15.77
C MET A 267 6.06 6.27 -15.62
N VAL A 268 6.61 5.41 -16.48
CA VAL A 268 6.61 3.96 -16.30
C VAL A 268 8.03 3.47 -16.17
N TRP A 269 8.27 2.55 -15.24
CA TRP A 269 9.57 1.91 -15.13
C TRP A 269 9.50 0.51 -14.50
N ASN A 270 9.93 -0.51 -15.25
CA ASN A 270 10.38 -1.76 -14.66
C ASN A 270 11.75 -1.53 -14.00
N ILE A 271 11.80 -1.64 -12.67
CA ILE A 271 13.00 -1.34 -11.89
C ILE A 271 13.84 -2.58 -11.58
N TRP A 272 13.49 -3.75 -12.11
CA TRP A 272 14.25 -5.00 -12.04
C TRP A 272 14.65 -5.44 -10.63
N HIS A 273 13.90 -6.38 -10.05
CA HIS A 273 14.10 -6.82 -8.66
C HIS A 273 14.15 -5.66 -7.65
N GLY A 274 13.26 -4.68 -7.81
CA GLY A 274 13.12 -3.52 -6.92
C GLY A 274 14.27 -2.53 -6.99
N GLY A 275 15.03 -2.50 -8.09
CA GLY A 275 16.23 -1.67 -8.23
C GLY A 275 17.41 -2.18 -7.42
N ARG A 276 17.38 -3.45 -6.95
CA ARG A 276 18.37 -3.97 -5.99
C ARG A 276 19.54 -4.71 -6.64
N ARG A 277 19.49 -5.01 -7.94
CA ARG A 277 20.49 -5.85 -8.61
C ARG A 277 21.89 -5.25 -8.63
N TYR A 278 21.98 -3.92 -8.65
CA TYR A 278 23.25 -3.19 -8.52
C TYR A 278 23.52 -2.72 -7.08
N GLY A 279 22.98 -3.42 -6.09
CA GLY A 279 23.20 -3.22 -4.66
C GLY A 279 21.90 -3.06 -3.89
N LYS A 280 21.75 -3.79 -2.77
CA LYS A 280 20.50 -3.80 -1.97
C LYS A 280 20.01 -2.40 -1.61
N HIS A 281 20.91 -1.51 -1.19
CA HIS A 281 20.56 -0.13 -0.81
C HIS A 281 20.99 0.89 -1.87
N VAL A 282 22.19 0.73 -2.42
CA VAL A 282 22.76 1.69 -3.39
C VAL A 282 22.00 1.67 -4.72
N GLY A 283 21.55 0.50 -5.19
CA GLY A 283 20.74 0.40 -6.40
C GLY A 283 19.41 1.14 -6.26
N VAL A 284 18.70 0.91 -5.15
CA VAL A 284 17.44 1.62 -4.83
C VAL A 284 17.68 3.14 -4.73
N LYS A 285 18.79 3.56 -4.13
CA LYS A 285 19.16 4.98 -4.11
C LYS A 285 19.30 5.56 -5.52
N ARG A 286 19.97 4.86 -6.44
CA ARG A 286 20.11 5.31 -7.84
C ARG A 286 18.75 5.37 -8.56
N THR A 287 17.86 4.41 -8.30
CA THR A 287 16.47 4.45 -8.77
C THR A 287 15.77 5.72 -8.28
N ILE A 288 15.88 6.04 -6.98
CA ILE A 288 15.33 7.26 -6.39
C ILE A 288 15.94 8.52 -7.02
N ASP A 289 17.27 8.55 -7.21
CA ASP A 289 17.99 9.69 -7.80
C ASP A 289 17.47 9.98 -9.22
N ILE A 290 17.26 8.95 -10.06
CA ILE A 290 16.70 9.10 -11.42
C ILE A 290 15.27 9.63 -11.38
N ILE A 291 14.42 9.08 -10.51
CA ILE A 291 13.03 9.52 -10.40
C ILE A 291 12.97 10.97 -9.94
N LYS A 292 13.78 11.35 -8.94
CA LYS A 292 13.86 12.73 -8.45
C LYS A 292 14.31 13.71 -9.53
N GLU A 293 15.27 13.33 -10.37
CA GLU A 293 15.73 14.15 -11.50
C GLU A 293 14.64 14.29 -12.57
N ALA A 294 13.95 13.19 -12.89
CA ALA A 294 12.87 13.16 -13.87
C ALA A 294 11.63 13.96 -13.42
N ARG A 295 11.41 14.09 -12.10
CA ARG A 295 10.28 14.80 -11.47
C ARG A 295 8.91 14.39 -12.03
N PRO A 296 8.58 13.08 -12.15
CA PRO A 296 7.25 12.67 -12.56
C PRO A 296 6.23 12.98 -11.47
N ASP A 297 5.01 13.37 -11.83
CA ASP A 297 3.90 13.57 -10.90
C ASP A 297 3.25 12.25 -10.48
N ILE A 298 3.17 11.29 -11.41
CA ILE A 298 2.58 9.97 -11.17
C ILE A 298 3.45 8.91 -11.86
N ILE A 299 3.70 7.81 -11.17
CA ILE A 299 4.64 6.76 -11.58
C ILE A 299 3.96 5.40 -11.45
N GLY A 300 4.05 4.58 -12.50
CA GLY A 300 3.82 3.14 -12.42
C GLY A 300 5.15 2.41 -12.35
N LEU A 301 5.38 1.68 -11.27
CA LEU A 301 6.56 0.83 -11.10
C LEU A 301 6.21 -0.64 -11.27
N ILE A 302 7.12 -1.35 -11.92
CA ILE A 302 7.03 -2.78 -12.21
C ILE A 302 8.27 -3.47 -11.64
N GLU A 303 8.12 -4.73 -11.22
CA GLU A 303 9.12 -5.45 -10.44
C GLU A 303 9.53 -4.71 -9.16
N THR A 304 8.56 -4.15 -8.43
CA THR A 304 8.81 -3.29 -7.27
C THR A 304 9.46 -4.07 -6.10
N TYR A 305 8.99 -5.29 -5.84
CA TYR A 305 9.52 -6.27 -4.89
C TYR A 305 10.02 -5.68 -3.56
N GLY A 306 9.14 -4.97 -2.85
CA GLY A 306 9.39 -4.43 -1.51
C GLY A 306 10.30 -3.19 -1.49
N SER A 307 10.33 -2.41 -2.57
CA SER A 307 11.03 -1.12 -2.62
C SER A 307 10.08 0.06 -2.74
N GLY A 308 8.76 -0.18 -2.72
CA GLY A 308 7.76 0.84 -2.99
C GLY A 308 7.73 1.94 -1.92
N GLU A 309 7.68 1.54 -0.66
CA GLU A 309 7.58 2.42 0.51
C GLU A 309 8.76 3.39 0.59
N ILE A 310 10.00 2.87 0.48
CA ILE A 310 11.21 3.68 0.52
C ILE A 310 11.30 4.67 -0.65
N ILE A 311 10.83 4.29 -1.84
CA ILE A 311 10.79 5.19 -3.00
C ILE A 311 9.70 6.25 -2.78
N ALA A 312 8.49 5.86 -2.41
CA ALA A 312 7.36 6.77 -2.24
C ALA A 312 7.64 7.83 -1.15
N ASP A 313 8.21 7.44 -0.01
CA ASP A 313 8.59 8.40 1.03
C ASP A 313 9.71 9.32 0.60
N SER A 314 10.69 8.81 -0.15
CA SER A 314 11.78 9.63 -0.68
C SER A 314 11.28 10.73 -1.61
N LEU A 315 10.13 10.53 -2.26
CA LEU A 315 9.46 11.47 -3.16
C LEU A 315 8.39 12.31 -2.45
N GLY A 316 7.89 11.88 -1.30
CA GLY A 316 6.74 12.48 -0.63
C GLY A 316 5.40 12.15 -1.31
N TYR A 317 5.26 10.94 -1.85
CA TYR A 317 4.15 10.53 -2.74
C TYR A 317 3.20 9.55 -2.05
N HIS A 318 1.91 9.63 -2.36
CA HIS A 318 0.94 8.59 -2.02
C HIS A 318 1.34 7.27 -2.68
N PHE A 319 1.27 6.18 -1.94
CA PHE A 319 1.72 4.86 -2.39
C PHE A 319 0.56 3.88 -2.53
N TYR A 320 0.44 3.20 -3.66
CA TYR A 320 -0.46 2.07 -3.81
C TYR A 320 0.32 0.80 -4.17
N LEU A 321 0.26 -0.19 -3.26
CA LEU A 321 0.77 -1.53 -3.50
C LEU A 321 -0.32 -2.38 -4.15
N ILE A 322 -0.22 -2.61 -5.46
CA ILE A 322 -1.13 -3.50 -6.20
C ILE A 322 -0.77 -4.96 -5.90
N SER A 323 0.53 -5.28 -5.96
CA SER A 323 1.08 -6.60 -5.66
C SER A 323 2.58 -6.49 -5.37
N SER A 324 3.25 -7.60 -5.07
CA SER A 324 4.71 -7.61 -4.96
C SER A 324 5.42 -7.16 -6.25
N ASN A 325 4.76 -7.29 -7.42
CA ASN A 325 5.30 -6.86 -8.70
C ASN A 325 4.98 -5.37 -8.99
N LEU A 326 3.72 -4.97 -8.82
CA LEU A 326 3.23 -3.68 -9.32
C LEU A 326 2.94 -2.69 -8.20
N SER A 327 3.33 -1.44 -8.42
CA SER A 327 2.92 -0.32 -7.57
C SER A 327 2.66 0.95 -8.37
N ILE A 328 1.89 1.87 -7.77
CA ILE A 328 1.65 3.21 -8.28
C ILE A 328 2.05 4.22 -7.20
N MET A 329 2.70 5.30 -7.60
CA MET A 329 3.06 6.42 -6.73
C MET A 329 2.53 7.71 -7.32
N SER A 330 1.91 8.55 -6.50
CA SER A 330 1.31 9.79 -6.95
C SER A 330 1.68 10.95 -6.04
N ARG A 331 2.08 12.07 -6.64
CA ARG A 331 2.22 13.35 -5.92
C ARG A 331 0.88 13.80 -5.34
N PHE A 332 -0.21 13.46 -6.02
CA PHE A 332 -1.58 13.85 -5.76
C PHE A 332 -2.39 12.76 -5.03
N PRO A 333 -3.45 13.11 -4.28
CA PRO A 333 -4.28 12.13 -3.56
C PRO A 333 -4.89 11.06 -4.48
N ILE A 334 -4.91 9.82 -3.99
CA ILE A 334 -5.60 8.70 -4.63
C ILE A 334 -7.03 8.65 -4.08
N LYS A 335 -8.04 8.79 -4.94
CA LYS A 335 -9.46 8.74 -4.54
C LYS A 335 -10.01 7.32 -4.53
N GLU A 336 -9.54 6.52 -5.46
CA GLU A 336 -10.06 5.18 -5.69
C GLU A 336 -9.00 4.31 -6.36
N THR A 337 -8.97 3.06 -5.97
CA THR A 337 -8.21 1.97 -6.58
C THR A 337 -9.05 1.25 -7.63
N ILE A 338 -8.40 0.72 -8.65
CA ILE A 338 -9.00 -0.06 -9.72
C ILE A 338 -8.42 -1.47 -9.70
N LYS A 339 -9.33 -2.44 -9.60
CA LYS A 339 -9.02 -3.86 -9.72
C LYS A 339 -9.60 -4.40 -11.01
N ALA A 340 -8.75 -5.00 -11.82
CA ALA A 340 -9.11 -5.76 -13.01
C ALA A 340 -8.00 -6.78 -13.28
N PHE A 341 -8.37 -7.87 -13.93
CA PHE A 341 -7.50 -8.99 -14.23
C PHE A 341 -6.86 -9.53 -12.94
N ARG A 342 -5.57 -9.87 -12.97
CA ARG A 342 -4.82 -10.36 -11.81
C ARG A 342 -3.90 -9.27 -11.25
N PRO A 343 -3.85 -9.04 -9.92
CA PRO A 343 -3.04 -7.98 -9.31
C PRO A 343 -1.53 -8.04 -9.61
N PHE A 344 -1.01 -9.22 -9.94
CA PHE A 344 0.38 -9.37 -10.34
C PHE A 344 0.71 -8.74 -11.71
N ASN A 345 -0.31 -8.52 -12.55
CA ASN A 345 -0.18 -8.09 -13.94
C ASN A 345 -0.94 -6.81 -14.27
N PHE A 346 -1.90 -6.41 -13.44
CA PHE A 346 -2.68 -5.20 -13.69
C PHE A 346 -3.24 -4.60 -12.40
N GLY A 347 -3.30 -3.27 -12.37
CA GLY A 347 -4.05 -2.49 -11.37
C GLY A 347 -4.05 -1.01 -11.75
N GLY A 348 -4.82 -0.21 -11.04
CA GLY A 348 -4.88 1.23 -11.32
C GLY A 348 -5.40 2.07 -10.18
N VAL A 349 -5.42 3.37 -10.40
CA VAL A 349 -5.98 4.37 -9.47
C VAL A 349 -6.68 5.49 -10.22
N LYS A 350 -7.68 6.08 -9.59
CA LYS A 350 -8.22 7.40 -9.92
C LYS A 350 -7.56 8.42 -9.00
N VAL A 351 -6.88 9.40 -9.60
CA VAL A 351 -6.12 10.44 -8.91
C VAL A 351 -6.86 11.76 -8.96
N ASP A 352 -6.91 12.47 -7.83
CA ASP A 352 -7.44 13.85 -7.74
C ASP A 352 -6.35 14.85 -8.12
N LEU A 353 -6.44 15.46 -9.30
CA LEU A 353 -5.50 16.49 -9.74
C LEU A 353 -5.85 17.89 -9.20
N GLY A 354 -6.91 18.02 -8.40
CA GLY A 354 -7.46 19.29 -7.95
C GLY A 354 -8.27 20.00 -9.05
N ASN A 355 -8.96 21.08 -8.68
CA ASN A 355 -9.77 21.89 -9.61
C ASN A 355 -10.78 21.07 -10.44
N ASN A 356 -11.38 20.04 -9.82
CA ASN A 356 -12.30 19.08 -10.45
C ASN A 356 -11.69 18.28 -11.62
N LYS A 357 -10.36 18.22 -11.74
CA LYS A 357 -9.67 17.37 -12.70
C LYS A 357 -9.30 16.05 -12.04
N GLU A 358 -9.62 14.96 -12.73
CA GLU A 358 -9.30 13.59 -12.30
C GLU A 358 -8.59 12.86 -13.42
N LEU A 359 -7.73 11.91 -13.06
CA LEU A 359 -7.03 11.07 -14.03
C LEU A 359 -7.12 9.61 -13.61
N MET A 360 -7.43 8.76 -14.58
CA MET A 360 -7.29 7.32 -14.43
C MET A 360 -5.87 6.89 -14.82
N PHE A 361 -5.17 6.23 -13.91
CA PHE A 361 -3.79 5.81 -14.10
C PHE A 361 -3.67 4.30 -13.88
N LEU A 362 -3.35 3.58 -14.95
CA LEU A 362 -3.36 2.11 -15.00
C LEU A 362 -1.94 1.61 -15.27
N ASN A 363 -1.51 0.59 -14.52
CA ASN A 363 -0.19 -0.02 -14.61
C ASN A 363 -0.31 -1.51 -14.97
N THR A 364 0.44 -1.96 -15.97
CA THR A 364 0.43 -3.36 -16.42
C THR A 364 1.81 -3.98 -16.55
N TRP A 365 1.86 -5.29 -16.33
CA TRP A 365 2.98 -6.15 -16.69
C TRP A 365 2.41 -7.38 -17.38
N LEU A 366 2.52 -7.45 -18.70
CA LEU A 366 2.05 -8.60 -19.47
C LEU A 366 3.06 -9.74 -19.43
N HIS A 367 2.62 -10.94 -19.80
CA HIS A 367 3.43 -12.15 -19.75
C HIS A 367 4.77 -12.00 -20.48
N TYR A 368 5.87 -12.33 -19.81
CA TYR A 368 7.23 -12.20 -20.37
C TYR A 368 7.52 -13.17 -21.53
N LEU A 369 6.79 -14.29 -21.60
CA LEU A 369 6.84 -15.24 -22.72
C LEU A 369 5.73 -14.98 -23.75
N PRO A 370 5.97 -15.33 -25.03
CA PRO A 370 7.16 -15.99 -25.59
C PRO A 370 8.41 -15.10 -25.70
N ASP A 371 9.61 -15.70 -25.65
CA ASP A 371 10.89 -15.01 -25.91
C ASP A 371 11.06 -14.78 -27.42
N TYR A 372 10.37 -13.76 -27.93
CA TYR A 372 10.45 -13.42 -29.35
C TYR A 372 11.81 -12.81 -29.73
N ALA A 373 12.50 -12.18 -28.79
CA ALA A 373 13.78 -11.55 -29.01
C ALA A 373 14.85 -12.59 -29.39
N ALA A 374 14.90 -13.71 -28.66
CA ALA A 374 15.74 -14.85 -29.02
C ALA A 374 15.31 -15.48 -30.36
N ALA A 375 14.01 -15.74 -30.54
CA ALA A 375 13.50 -16.36 -31.77
C ALA A 375 13.82 -15.55 -33.04
N VAL A 376 13.80 -14.21 -32.94
CA VAL A 376 14.18 -13.29 -34.02
C VAL A 376 15.68 -13.32 -34.28
N VAL A 377 16.51 -13.21 -33.25
CA VAL A 377 17.99 -13.23 -33.38
C VAL A 377 18.50 -14.56 -33.94
N HIS A 378 17.88 -15.67 -33.56
CA HIS A 378 18.23 -17.02 -34.02
C HIS A 378 17.49 -17.45 -35.29
N LYS A 379 16.59 -16.61 -35.82
CA LYS A 379 15.74 -16.89 -36.99
C LYS A 379 14.96 -18.21 -36.86
N GLU A 380 14.44 -18.48 -35.66
CA GLU A 380 13.72 -19.72 -35.32
C GLU A 380 12.24 -19.70 -35.73
N LYS A 381 11.68 -18.50 -35.93
CA LYS A 381 10.27 -18.29 -36.26
C LYS A 381 10.14 -17.27 -37.39
N SER A 382 9.16 -17.46 -38.26
CA SER A 382 8.69 -16.43 -39.19
C SER A 382 7.85 -15.35 -38.48
N ALA A 383 7.64 -14.19 -39.11
CA ALA A 383 6.79 -13.12 -38.57
C ALA A 383 5.38 -13.60 -38.20
N ASN A 384 4.77 -14.45 -39.04
CA ASN A 384 3.44 -15.02 -38.77
C ASN A 384 3.45 -15.95 -37.55
N GLU A 385 4.52 -16.72 -37.35
CA GLU A 385 4.65 -17.59 -36.17
C GLU A 385 4.91 -16.80 -34.89
N LEU A 386 5.62 -15.67 -34.96
CA LEU A 386 5.75 -14.73 -33.84
C LEU A 386 4.38 -14.18 -33.42
N ILE A 387 3.60 -13.66 -34.38
CA ILE A 387 2.24 -13.16 -34.12
C ILE A 387 1.34 -14.25 -33.54
N LYS A 388 1.41 -15.48 -34.07
CA LYS A 388 0.61 -16.60 -33.57
C LYS A 388 1.01 -16.99 -32.14
N ALA A 389 2.28 -16.88 -31.77
CA ALA A 389 2.76 -17.23 -30.43
C ALA A 389 2.26 -16.28 -29.33
N GLU A 390 1.88 -15.05 -29.67
CA GLU A 390 1.27 -14.09 -28.73
C GLU A 390 -0.16 -14.47 -28.30
N ALA A 391 -0.85 -15.30 -29.10
CA ALA A 391 -2.31 -15.48 -29.02
C ALA A 391 -2.79 -15.93 -27.64
N GLU A 392 -2.10 -16.89 -27.02
CA GLU A 392 -2.45 -17.49 -25.72
C GLU A 392 -1.82 -16.79 -24.52
N THR A 393 -0.97 -15.78 -24.76
CA THR A 393 -0.24 -15.05 -23.72
C THR A 393 -0.62 -13.57 -23.75
N ARG A 394 0.31 -12.66 -24.09
CA ARG A 394 0.14 -11.21 -23.99
C ARG A 394 -1.07 -10.68 -24.76
N HIS A 395 -1.39 -11.28 -25.92
CA HIS A 395 -2.56 -10.87 -26.70
C HIS A 395 -3.89 -11.27 -26.04
N ALA A 396 -3.97 -12.46 -25.42
CA ALA A 396 -5.14 -12.85 -24.63
C ALA A 396 -5.28 -11.95 -23.39
N GLU A 397 -4.17 -11.68 -22.70
CA GLU A 397 -4.15 -10.83 -21.50
C GLU A 397 -4.63 -9.41 -21.80
N VAL A 398 -4.07 -8.73 -22.81
CA VAL A 398 -4.46 -7.35 -23.13
C VAL A 398 -5.94 -7.27 -23.53
N LYS A 399 -6.46 -8.28 -24.26
CA LYS A 399 -7.89 -8.37 -24.60
C LYS A 399 -8.76 -8.52 -23.37
N GLN A 400 -8.35 -9.36 -22.42
CA GLN A 400 -9.09 -9.57 -21.18
C GLN A 400 -9.06 -8.31 -20.31
N ILE A 401 -7.90 -7.68 -20.14
CA ILE A 401 -7.76 -6.40 -19.42
C ILE A 401 -8.68 -5.34 -20.04
N LEU A 402 -8.60 -5.11 -21.35
CA LEU A 402 -9.43 -4.12 -22.05
C LEU A 402 -10.93 -4.41 -21.92
N LYS A 403 -11.32 -5.69 -21.90
CA LYS A 403 -12.71 -6.11 -21.67
C LYS A 403 -13.17 -5.73 -20.26
N GLU A 404 -12.35 -5.97 -19.24
CA GLU A 404 -12.68 -5.69 -17.85
C GLU A 404 -12.69 -4.18 -17.54
N ILE A 405 -11.76 -3.40 -18.11
CA ILE A 405 -11.73 -1.94 -17.92
C ILE A 405 -12.66 -1.17 -18.86
N LYS A 406 -13.44 -1.86 -19.72
CA LYS A 406 -14.40 -1.22 -20.64
C LYS A 406 -15.33 -0.19 -19.96
N PRO A 407 -15.83 -0.38 -18.71
CA PRO A 407 -16.62 0.64 -18.03
C PRO A 407 -15.85 1.95 -17.78
N ILE A 408 -14.56 1.87 -17.48
CA ILE A 408 -13.67 3.03 -17.29
C ILE A 408 -13.52 3.79 -18.62
N LEU A 409 -13.30 3.06 -19.71
CA LEU A 409 -13.08 3.64 -21.04
C LEU A 409 -14.29 4.38 -21.62
N LYS A 410 -15.50 4.18 -21.07
CA LYS A 410 -16.71 4.90 -21.47
C LYS A 410 -16.75 6.34 -20.96
N ASN A 411 -15.95 6.68 -19.96
CA ASN A 411 -15.97 7.98 -19.28
C ASN A 411 -14.73 8.84 -19.59
N THR A 412 -13.99 8.52 -20.66
CA THR A 412 -12.72 9.19 -21.00
C THR A 412 -12.86 10.67 -21.34
N ASP A 413 -14.07 11.12 -21.68
CA ASP A 413 -14.38 12.53 -21.95
C ASP A 413 -14.40 13.38 -20.65
N LYS A 414 -14.54 12.73 -19.49
CA LYS A 414 -14.53 13.38 -18.17
C LYS A 414 -13.28 13.05 -17.36
N THR A 415 -12.87 11.78 -17.40
CA THR A 415 -11.70 11.29 -16.67
C THR A 415 -10.78 10.64 -17.71
N PRO A 416 -9.79 11.36 -18.24
CA PRO A 416 -8.84 10.77 -19.17
C PRO A 416 -8.11 9.57 -18.54
N VAL A 417 -7.59 8.70 -19.40
CA VAL A 417 -6.96 7.45 -19.02
C VAL A 417 -5.54 7.41 -19.55
N ILE A 418 -4.60 7.08 -18.67
CA ILE A 418 -3.25 6.64 -19.01
C ILE A 418 -3.14 5.17 -18.66
N MET A 419 -2.80 4.34 -19.64
CA MET A 419 -2.43 2.94 -19.45
C MET A 419 -0.98 2.77 -19.83
N LEU A 420 -0.15 2.53 -18.82
CA LEU A 420 1.27 2.30 -19.00
C LEU A 420 1.66 0.91 -18.52
N GLY A 421 2.84 0.48 -18.91
CA GLY A 421 3.36 -0.78 -18.42
C GLY A 421 4.54 -1.30 -19.21
N ASP A 422 5.04 -2.45 -18.76
CA ASP A 422 5.88 -3.36 -19.54
C ASP A 422 4.93 -4.36 -20.21
N PHE A 423 4.76 -4.19 -21.51
CA PHE A 423 3.87 -5.04 -22.31
C PHE A 423 4.58 -6.30 -22.80
N ASN A 424 5.89 -6.43 -22.55
CA ASN A 424 6.73 -7.54 -23.00
C ASN A 424 6.58 -7.87 -24.50
N SER A 425 6.16 -6.92 -25.32
CA SER A 425 5.89 -7.09 -26.75
C SER A 425 6.26 -5.82 -27.51
N GLY A 426 6.81 -5.96 -28.71
CA GLY A 426 7.13 -4.83 -29.56
C GLY A 426 5.90 -4.08 -30.08
N SER A 427 6.14 -2.97 -30.79
CA SER A 427 5.08 -2.19 -31.43
C SER A 427 4.97 -2.45 -32.94
N HIS A 428 3.74 -2.56 -33.45
CA HIS A 428 3.48 -2.55 -34.89
C HIS A 428 3.88 -1.22 -35.57
N LEU A 429 4.08 -0.15 -34.78
CA LEU A 429 4.60 1.13 -35.26
C LEU A 429 6.12 1.17 -35.31
N ASP A 430 6.79 0.23 -34.62
CA ASP A 430 8.25 0.18 -34.54
C ASP A 430 8.81 -0.89 -35.48
N TRP A 431 8.09 -2.00 -35.69
CA TRP A 431 8.53 -3.14 -36.53
C TRP A 431 7.99 -3.03 -37.96
N THR A 432 8.46 -2.02 -38.68
CA THR A 432 8.06 -1.67 -40.05
C THR A 432 9.12 -2.05 -41.08
N ASP A 433 8.86 -1.83 -42.37
CA ASP A 433 9.87 -2.06 -43.42
C ASP A 433 11.10 -1.15 -43.24
N ASP A 434 10.88 0.11 -42.83
CA ASP A 434 11.96 1.09 -42.61
C ASP A 434 12.93 0.63 -41.50
N THR A 435 12.42 0.01 -40.43
CA THR A 435 13.25 -0.44 -39.30
C THR A 435 13.70 -1.90 -39.39
N ARG A 436 13.36 -2.61 -40.46
CA ARG A 436 13.62 -4.07 -40.53
C ARG A 436 15.09 -4.41 -40.26
N GLN A 437 16.04 -3.54 -40.63
CA GLN A 437 17.47 -3.77 -40.41
C GLN A 437 17.84 -3.83 -38.92
N ILE A 438 17.24 -2.99 -38.08
CA ILE A 438 17.43 -3.05 -36.63
C ILE A 438 16.62 -4.18 -35.99
N HIS A 439 15.67 -4.78 -36.71
CA HIS A 439 14.84 -5.92 -36.28
C HIS A 439 15.21 -7.25 -36.96
N ASN A 440 16.48 -7.47 -37.33
CA ASN A 440 16.98 -8.70 -37.99
C ASN A 440 16.21 -9.10 -39.27
N ASP A 441 15.82 -8.11 -40.06
CA ASP A 441 15.03 -8.20 -41.30
C ASP A 441 13.56 -8.62 -41.11
N PHE A 442 13.03 -8.51 -39.89
CA PHE A 442 11.63 -8.79 -39.59
C PHE A 442 10.75 -7.54 -39.68
N ILE A 443 9.54 -7.75 -40.19
CA ILE A 443 8.40 -6.81 -40.13
C ILE A 443 7.30 -7.55 -39.40
N VAL A 444 6.82 -7.01 -38.27
CA VAL A 444 5.88 -7.71 -37.40
C VAL A 444 4.79 -6.76 -36.95
N GLU A 445 3.56 -7.08 -37.34
CA GLU A 445 2.37 -6.40 -36.85
C GLU A 445 1.97 -6.92 -35.46
N TRP A 446 2.72 -6.53 -34.44
CA TRP A 446 2.53 -7.01 -33.07
C TRP A 446 1.06 -6.86 -32.61
N PRO A 447 0.39 -7.96 -32.22
CA PRO A 447 -1.06 -7.94 -31.98
C PRO A 447 -1.45 -7.17 -30.73
N VAL A 448 -0.56 -7.05 -29.74
CA VAL A 448 -0.79 -6.32 -28.49
C VAL A 448 -0.96 -4.83 -28.77
N SER A 449 0.03 -4.20 -29.39
CA SER A 449 -0.01 -2.78 -29.74
C SER A 449 -1.12 -2.45 -30.76
N LYS A 450 -1.38 -3.33 -31.74
CA LYS A 450 -2.55 -3.17 -32.65
C LYS A 450 -3.87 -3.21 -31.90
N THR A 451 -3.99 -4.04 -30.86
CA THR A 451 -5.20 -4.12 -30.04
C THR A 451 -5.40 -2.86 -29.22
N MET A 452 -4.34 -2.29 -28.65
CA MET A 452 -4.39 -0.99 -27.96
C MET A 452 -4.91 0.11 -28.88
N GLN A 453 -4.30 0.26 -30.07
CA GLN A 453 -4.73 1.27 -31.06
C GLN A 453 -6.19 1.08 -31.49
N LYS A 454 -6.62 -0.17 -31.75
CA LYS A 454 -8.02 -0.47 -32.11
C LYS A 454 -9.04 -0.13 -31.02
N ASN A 455 -8.63 -0.07 -29.75
CA ASN A 455 -9.46 0.37 -28.64
C ASN A 455 -9.36 1.89 -28.40
N GLY A 456 -8.72 2.61 -29.32
CA GLY A 456 -8.60 4.06 -29.35
C GLY A 456 -7.67 4.60 -28.26
N PHE A 457 -6.61 3.85 -27.95
CA PHE A 457 -5.45 4.34 -27.22
C PHE A 457 -4.39 4.84 -28.21
N PHE A 458 -3.70 5.90 -27.83
CA PHE A 458 -2.58 6.50 -28.58
C PHE A 458 -1.25 6.23 -27.88
N ASP A 459 -0.19 5.97 -28.64
CA ASP A 459 1.17 5.74 -28.14
C ASP A 459 1.90 7.08 -28.01
N SER A 460 2.01 7.60 -26.79
CA SER A 460 2.57 8.94 -26.56
C SER A 460 4.04 9.09 -26.98
N TYR A 461 4.81 8.00 -26.99
CA TYR A 461 6.20 8.08 -27.45
C TYR A 461 6.26 8.26 -28.96
N ARG A 462 5.50 7.44 -29.71
CA ARG A 462 5.52 7.46 -31.19
C ARG A 462 4.83 8.70 -31.78
N GLU A 463 3.90 9.32 -31.06
CA GLU A 463 3.38 10.64 -31.46
C GLU A 463 4.41 11.77 -31.35
N MET A 464 5.26 11.71 -30.33
CA MET A 464 6.32 12.70 -30.15
C MET A 464 7.58 12.41 -30.97
N HIS A 465 7.76 11.16 -31.39
CA HIS A 465 8.93 10.64 -32.09
C HIS A 465 8.47 9.88 -33.34
N ILE A 466 8.13 10.60 -34.40
CA ILE A 466 7.44 10.02 -35.57
C ILE A 466 8.31 8.98 -36.30
N ASP A 467 9.61 9.23 -36.41
CA ASP A 467 10.53 8.35 -37.15
C ASP A 467 11.13 7.28 -36.22
N PRO A 468 10.79 5.99 -36.42
CA PRO A 468 11.27 4.89 -35.58
C PRO A 468 12.74 4.49 -35.82
N LEU A 469 13.38 4.96 -36.90
CA LEU A 469 14.82 4.78 -37.11
C LEU A 469 15.63 5.84 -36.36
N LEU A 470 15.18 7.11 -36.39
CA LEU A 470 15.85 8.20 -35.67
C LEU A 470 15.67 8.04 -34.16
N ASP A 471 14.45 7.72 -33.74
CA ASP A 471 14.06 7.62 -32.34
C ASP A 471 13.42 6.25 -32.06
N PRO A 472 14.24 5.18 -31.98
CA PRO A 472 13.75 3.81 -31.79
C PRO A 472 13.15 3.58 -30.40
N GLY A 473 13.59 4.36 -29.40
CA GLY A 473 13.02 4.31 -28.05
C GLY A 473 13.27 3.01 -27.30
N PHE A 474 14.40 2.34 -27.53
CA PHE A 474 14.72 1.06 -26.89
C PHE A 474 14.64 1.12 -25.37
N THR A 475 13.66 0.41 -24.78
CA THR A 475 13.53 0.26 -23.33
C THR A 475 14.13 -1.03 -22.82
N TRP A 476 14.12 -2.09 -23.63
CA TRP A 476 14.80 -3.35 -23.39
C TRP A 476 16.01 -3.47 -24.31
N THR A 477 17.24 -3.68 -23.87
CA THR A 477 17.72 -3.63 -22.49
C THR A 477 18.97 -2.74 -22.42
N PRO A 478 18.93 -1.58 -21.75
CA PRO A 478 20.10 -0.71 -21.58
C PRO A 478 21.26 -1.35 -20.81
N ARG A 479 21.00 -2.48 -20.14
CA ARG A 479 22.05 -3.28 -19.47
C ARG A 479 22.94 -4.04 -20.45
N ALA A 480 22.44 -4.40 -21.63
CA ALA A 480 23.21 -5.17 -22.59
C ALA A 480 24.20 -4.28 -23.36
N ALA A 481 25.43 -4.76 -23.51
CA ALA A 481 26.37 -4.17 -24.45
C ALA A 481 25.81 -4.27 -25.88
N THR A 482 25.92 -3.19 -26.66
CA THR A 482 25.43 -3.12 -28.04
C THR A 482 26.10 -4.14 -28.97
N SER A 483 27.27 -4.65 -28.61
CA SER A 483 27.99 -5.71 -29.33
C SER A 483 27.53 -7.13 -28.99
N SER A 484 26.66 -7.31 -28.00
CA SER A 484 26.26 -8.62 -27.48
C SER A 484 24.84 -9.00 -27.91
N LYS A 485 24.69 -10.24 -28.42
CA LYS A 485 23.39 -10.86 -28.71
C LYS A 485 22.85 -11.74 -27.55
N LYS A 486 23.57 -11.80 -26.43
CA LYS A 486 23.25 -12.68 -25.29
C LYS A 486 21.85 -12.48 -24.71
N TYR A 487 21.34 -11.24 -24.74
CA TYR A 487 20.04 -10.87 -24.16
C TYR A 487 18.97 -10.64 -25.24
N GLY A 488 19.17 -11.24 -26.41
CA GLY A 488 18.28 -11.08 -27.55
C GLY A 488 18.45 -9.73 -28.24
N LEU A 489 17.37 -9.30 -28.89
CA LEU A 489 17.24 -8.04 -29.59
C LEU A 489 16.90 -6.91 -28.61
N ARG A 490 17.46 -5.71 -28.85
CA ARG A 490 17.00 -4.49 -28.18
C ARG A 490 15.70 -4.00 -28.82
N ASP A 491 14.70 -3.70 -28.01
CA ASP A 491 13.35 -3.35 -28.47
C ASP A 491 12.68 -2.37 -27.49
N ARG A 492 11.60 -1.74 -27.94
CA ARG A 492 10.71 -0.93 -27.10
C ARG A 492 9.52 -1.78 -26.67
N ILE A 493 9.47 -2.15 -25.40
CA ILE A 493 8.44 -3.01 -24.83
C ILE A 493 7.67 -2.37 -23.67
N ASP A 494 8.18 -1.25 -23.16
CA ASP A 494 7.49 -0.43 -22.18
C ASP A 494 6.76 0.70 -22.93
N PHE A 495 5.55 1.03 -22.50
CA PHE A 495 4.70 2.01 -23.19
C PHE A 495 3.96 2.91 -22.21
N ILE A 496 3.68 4.14 -22.65
CA ILE A 496 2.68 5.03 -22.06
C ILE A 496 1.61 5.27 -23.12
N TYR A 497 0.52 4.52 -23.03
CA TYR A 497 -0.68 4.74 -23.84
C TYR A 497 -1.64 5.69 -23.14
N TYR A 498 -2.38 6.49 -23.90
CA TYR A 498 -3.37 7.40 -23.34
C TYR A 498 -4.65 7.47 -24.17
N LYS A 499 -5.73 7.97 -23.55
CA LYS A 499 -7.05 8.15 -24.15
C LYS A 499 -7.85 9.25 -23.41
N GLY A 500 -8.60 10.06 -24.15
CA GLY A 500 -9.38 11.18 -23.60
C GLY A 500 -8.64 12.52 -23.72
N GLY A 501 -9.05 13.54 -22.96
CA GLY A 501 -8.50 14.91 -22.98
C GLY A 501 -7.08 15.03 -22.43
N LEU A 502 -6.12 14.40 -23.10
CA LEU A 502 -4.68 14.46 -22.82
C LEU A 502 -3.95 14.75 -24.13
N ASN A 503 -3.06 15.74 -24.09
CA ASN A 503 -2.22 16.08 -25.23
C ASN A 503 -0.74 15.89 -24.84
N PRO A 504 -0.01 14.92 -25.41
CA PRO A 504 1.41 14.76 -25.14
C PRO A 504 2.18 15.95 -25.73
N ILE A 505 3.00 16.60 -24.91
CA ILE A 505 3.87 17.72 -25.32
C ILE A 505 5.36 17.38 -25.25
N GLY A 506 5.67 16.15 -24.82
CA GLY A 506 7.03 15.62 -24.83
C GLY A 506 7.06 14.21 -24.26
N SER A 507 7.88 13.34 -24.85
CA SER A 507 8.14 12.00 -24.36
C SER A 507 9.62 11.69 -24.48
N LYS A 508 10.20 10.91 -23.55
CA LYS A 508 11.60 10.48 -23.63
C LYS A 508 11.86 9.17 -22.92
N VAL A 509 12.86 8.45 -23.41
CA VAL A 509 13.46 7.31 -22.73
C VAL A 509 14.54 7.81 -21.76
N ILE A 510 14.60 7.20 -20.56
CA ILE A 510 15.62 7.46 -19.55
C ILE A 510 16.33 6.14 -19.24
N ASP A 511 17.56 6.02 -19.76
CA ASP A 511 18.43 4.86 -19.64
C ASP A 511 19.80 5.19 -19.03
N TYR A 512 19.91 6.36 -18.41
CA TYR A 512 21.18 6.90 -17.92
C TYR A 512 21.14 7.25 -16.42
N HIS A 513 22.26 6.99 -15.76
CA HIS A 513 22.61 7.53 -14.45
C HIS A 513 24.10 7.87 -14.45
N PRO A 514 24.55 8.99 -13.85
CA PRO A 514 25.95 9.45 -13.91
C PRO A 514 27.00 8.42 -13.50
N ILE A 515 26.62 7.53 -12.58
CA ILE A 515 27.48 6.43 -12.10
C ILE A 515 27.21 5.12 -12.86
N MET A 516 25.99 4.57 -12.74
CA MET A 516 25.59 3.33 -13.39
C MET A 516 24.08 3.20 -13.32
N PHE A 517 23.45 2.87 -14.44
CA PHE A 517 22.01 2.70 -14.54
C PHE A 517 21.54 1.45 -13.76
N PRO A 518 20.48 1.53 -12.92
CA PRO A 518 20.18 0.49 -11.93
C PRO A 518 19.19 -0.60 -12.40
N SER A 519 18.70 -0.54 -13.64
CA SER A 519 17.72 -1.48 -14.18
C SER A 519 18.16 -2.04 -15.54
N ASP A 520 17.59 -3.16 -15.95
CA ASP A 520 17.70 -3.70 -17.30
C ASP A 520 16.58 -3.22 -18.24
N HIS A 521 15.64 -2.42 -17.74
CA HIS A 521 14.70 -1.62 -18.52
C HIS A 521 14.98 -0.12 -18.38
N ALA A 522 14.89 0.63 -19.48
CA ALA A 522 14.83 2.08 -19.44
C ALA A 522 13.43 2.55 -18.99
N ALA A 523 13.35 3.71 -18.35
CA ALA A 523 12.06 4.32 -18.05
C ALA A 523 11.54 5.10 -19.25
N ILE A 524 10.22 5.25 -19.36
CA ILE A 524 9.60 6.24 -20.25
C ILE A 524 8.97 7.33 -19.39
N LEU A 525 9.21 8.58 -19.77
CA LEU A 525 8.58 9.76 -19.19
C LEU A 525 7.81 10.48 -20.30
N THR A 526 6.51 10.70 -20.11
CA THR A 526 5.70 11.56 -20.99
C THR A 526 5.14 12.74 -20.19
N VAL A 527 5.09 13.91 -20.82
CA VAL A 527 4.48 15.13 -20.28
C VAL A 527 3.20 15.40 -21.06
N PHE A 528 2.09 15.57 -20.36
CA PHE A 528 0.78 15.83 -20.95
C PHE A 528 0.22 17.18 -20.49
N GLU A 529 -0.34 17.93 -21.43
CA GLU A 529 -1.38 18.91 -21.08
C GLU A 529 -2.69 18.16 -20.80
N VAL A 530 -3.37 18.55 -19.73
CA VAL A 530 -4.66 17.98 -19.33
C VAL A 530 -5.73 19.02 -19.62
N GLU A 531 -6.65 18.69 -20.54
CA GLU A 531 -7.74 19.58 -20.96
C GLU A 531 -8.69 19.92 -19.80
#